data_AF-I3E4A4-F1
#
_entry.id   AF-I3E4A4-F1
#
_cell.length_a   1.000
_cell.length_b   1.000
_cell.length_c   1.000
_cell.angle_alpha   90.00
_cell.angle_beta   90.00
_cell.angle_gamma   90.00
#
_symmetry.space_group_name_H-M   'P 1'
#
loop_
_entity.id
_entity.type
_entity.pdbx_description
1 polymer ?
#
loop_
_entity_poly.entity_id
_entity_poly.type
_entity_poly.pdbx_seq_one_letter_code
_entity_poly.pdbx_strand_id
1 'polypeptide(L)' 'MKNGQLKPGNNVQMGTEGQFIIGYSLHQRTGDTRCFIQNLEHIKQYISLPSNIIADSRYGREENYAYFEE' A
#
# COMPACT_ATOMS: atom_id res chain seq x y z
N MET A 1 23.29 -0.69 3.41
CA MET A 1 23.11 -1.73 4.44
C MET A 1 24.30 -2.69 4.61
N LYS A 2 25.41 -2.55 3.86
CA LYS A 2 26.62 -3.39 4.05
C LYS A 2 27.87 -2.61 4.52
N ASN A 3 27.76 -1.30 4.69
CA ASN A 3 28.85 -0.37 5.04
C ASN A 3 28.49 0.51 6.26
N GLY A 4 27.54 0.10 7.10
CA GLY A 4 27.11 0.85 8.30
C GLY A 4 26.32 2.14 8.04
N GLN A 5 26.30 2.65 6.81
CA GLN A 5 25.59 3.88 6.47
C GLN A 5 24.08 3.64 6.33
N LEU A 6 23.28 4.46 7.03
CA LEU A 6 21.83 4.50 6.89
C LEU A 6 21.49 5.03 5.49
N LYS A 7 20.92 4.19 4.65
CA LYS A 7 20.37 4.60 3.36
C LYS A 7 18.88 4.89 3.54
N PRO A 8 18.31 5.87 2.83
CA PRO A 8 16.87 6.05 2.81
C PRO A 8 16.22 4.75 2.31
N GLY A 9 15.52 4.07 3.21
CA GLY A 9 14.71 2.91 2.92
C GLY A 9 13.28 3.40 2.73
N ASN A 10 12.78 3.32 1.51
CA ASN A 10 11.38 3.58 1.23
C ASN A 10 10.68 2.24 1.05
N ASN A 11 9.47 2.17 1.60
CA ASN A 11 8.57 1.06 1.38
C ASN A 11 7.66 1.42 0.19
N VAL A 12 7.81 0.66 -0.90
CA VAL A 12 7.01 0.84 -2.10
C VAL A 12 5.76 0.00 -1.97
N GLN A 13 4.60 0.64 -2.03
CA GLN A 13 3.33 -0.05 -2.19
C GLN A 13 2.84 0.08 -3.61
N MET A 14 2.25 -0.99 -4.14
CA MET A 14 1.84 -1.07 -5.53
C MET A 14 0.55 -1.86 -5.65
N GLY A 15 -0.39 -1.36 -6.45
CA GLY A 15 -1.59 -2.07 -6.86
C GLY A 15 -1.46 -2.57 -8.30
N THR A 16 -2.02 -3.75 -8.57
CA THR A 16 -2.10 -4.31 -9.93
C THR A 16 -3.51 -4.79 -10.24
N GLU A 17 -3.88 -4.71 -11.52
CA GLU A 17 -5.13 -5.24 -12.05
C GLU A 17 -4.88 -5.72 -13.49
N GLY A 18 -5.37 -6.91 -13.84
CA GLY A 18 -5.27 -7.41 -15.21
C GLY A 18 -3.83 -7.50 -15.75
N GLN A 19 -2.85 -7.75 -14.88
CA GLN A 19 -1.40 -7.74 -15.20
C GLN A 19 -0.80 -6.35 -15.48
N PHE A 20 -1.51 -5.27 -15.17
CA PHE A 20 -1.01 -3.89 -15.24
C PHE A 20 -0.79 -3.31 -13.85
N ILE A 21 0.18 -2.40 -13.75
CA ILE A 21 0.34 -1.57 -12.55
C ILE A 21 -0.65 -0.42 -12.66
N ILE A 22 -1.55 -0.32 -11.68
CA ILE A 22 -2.60 0.71 -11.66
C ILE A 22 -2.26 1.89 -10.75
N GLY A 23 -1.26 1.72 -9.89
CA GLY A 23 -0.74 2.79 -9.05
C GLY A 23 0.30 2.31 -8.06
N TYR A 24 1.09 3.26 -7.54
CA TYR A 24 2.09 3.00 -6.51
C TYR A 24 2.23 4.20 -5.58
N SER A 25 2.77 3.97 -4.39
CA SER A 25 3.11 5.04 -3.44
C SER A 25 4.38 4.70 -2.67
N LEU A 26 5.09 5.73 -2.22
CA LEU A 26 6.35 5.62 -1.48
C LEU A 26 6.13 6.03 -0.03
N HIS A 27 6.49 5.13 0.90
CA HIS A 27 6.29 5.33 2.33
C HIS A 27 7.62 5.29 3.08
N GLN A 28 7.89 6.26 3.94
CA GLN A 28 9.02 6.23 4.88
C GLN A 28 8.65 5.45 6.14
N ARG A 29 8.26 4.18 5.96
CA ARG A 29 7.83 3.29 7.05
C ARG A 29 8.48 1.93 6.89
N THR A 30 8.92 1.35 8.00
CA THR A 30 9.58 0.03 8.01
C THR A 30 8.60 -1.12 7.73
N GLY A 31 7.31 -0.94 8.03
CA GLY A 31 6.28 -1.99 7.88
C GLY A 31 5.13 -1.59 6.97
N ASP A 32 4.54 -2.60 6.31
CA ASP A 32 3.47 -2.47 5.33
C ASP A 32 2.13 -2.08 5.96
N THR A 33 1.87 -2.56 7.17
CA THR A 33 0.55 -2.55 7.85
C THR A 33 -0.18 -1.20 7.87
N ARG A 34 0.55 -0.07 7.92
CA ARG A 34 -0.04 1.28 8.00
C ARG A 34 -0.08 2.02 6.66
N CYS A 35 0.46 1.43 5.61
CA CYS A 35 0.59 2.07 4.30
C CYS A 35 -0.64 1.81 3.40
N PHE A 36 -1.51 0.87 3.79
CA PHE A 36 -2.62 0.38 2.97
C PHE A 36 -3.64 1.45 2.59
N ILE A 37 -4.32 2.01 3.60
CA ILE A 37 -5.34 3.06 3.41
C ILE A 37 -4.73 4.26 2.67
N GLN A 38 -3.52 4.67 3.07
CA GLN A 38 -2.82 5.78 2.40
C GLN A 38 -2.53 5.49 0.92
N ASN A 39 -2.13 4.25 0.59
CA ASN A 39 -1.92 3.83 -0.79
C ASN A 39 -3.24 3.81 -1.58
N LEU A 40 -4.33 3.32 -0.99
CA LEU A 40 -5.64 3.29 -1.65
C LEU A 40 -6.19 4.69 -1.89
N GLU A 41 -6.13 5.58 -0.90
CA GLU A 41 -6.54 6.98 -1.06
C GLU A 41 -5.69 7.71 -2.11
N HIS A 42 -4.40 7.40 -2.20
CA HIS A 42 -3.57 7.94 -3.27
C HIS A 42 -4.02 7.45 -4.66
N ILE A 43 -4.27 6.15 -4.82
CA ILE A 43 -4.71 5.57 -6.09
C ILE A 43 -6.10 6.10 -6.48
N LYS A 44 -7.00 6.28 -5.49
CA LYS A 44 -8.36 6.87 -5.66
C LYS A 44 -8.34 8.26 -6.31
N GLN A 45 -7.25 9.01 -6.18
CA GLN A 45 -7.12 10.34 -6.80
C GLN A 45 -7.02 10.28 -8.33
N TYR A 46 -6.62 9.12 -8.88
CA TYR A 46 -6.36 8.97 -10.32
C TYR A 46 -7.35 8.03 -10.99
N ILE A 47 -7.81 6.99 -10.27
CA ILE A 47 -8.73 5.98 -10.79
C ILE A 47 -9.78 5.59 -9.74
N SER A 48 -10.90 5.04 -10.19
CA SER A 48 -11.81 4.34 -9.28
C SER A 48 -11.16 3.05 -8.79
N LEU A 49 -11.35 2.71 -7.51
CA LEU A 49 -10.83 1.45 -6.99
C LEU A 49 -11.60 0.24 -7.56
N PRO A 50 -10.92 -0.91 -7.70
CA PRO A 50 -11.58 -2.17 -8.03
C PRO A 50 -12.62 -2.55 -6.97
N SER A 51 -13.67 -3.27 -7.38
CA SER A 51 -14.72 -3.75 -6.47
C SER A 51 -14.21 -4.71 -5.39
N ASN A 52 -13.13 -5.43 -5.68
CA ASN A 52 -12.48 -6.33 -4.74
C ASN A 52 -11.00 -5.97 -4.64
N ILE A 53 -10.53 -5.76 -3.42
CA ILE A 53 -9.12 -5.47 -3.14
C ILE A 53 -8.52 -6.69 -2.44
N ILE A 54 -7.50 -7.26 -3.06
CA ILE A 54 -6.79 -8.44 -2.54
C ILE A 54 -5.39 -7.96 -2.14
N ALA A 55 -5.00 -8.27 -0.90
CA ALA A 55 -3.73 -7.84 -0.35
C ALA A 55 -3.10 -8.96 0.49
N ASP A 56 -1.79 -8.84 0.74
CA ASP A 56 -1.07 -9.77 1.62
C ASP A 56 -1.64 -9.77 3.05
N SER A 57 -1.48 -10.89 3.75
CA SER A 57 -1.93 -11.07 5.15
C SER A 57 -1.42 -10.00 6.12
N ARG A 58 -0.28 -9.34 5.85
CA ARG A 58 0.20 -8.21 6.66
C ARG A 58 -0.73 -7.00 6.64
N TYR A 59 -1.67 -6.94 5.70
CA TYR A 59 -2.73 -5.94 5.66
C TYR A 59 -4.00 -6.34 6.42
N GLY A 60 -4.07 -7.55 6.96
CA GLY A 60 -5.20 -8.03 7.76
C GLY A 60 -5.23 -7.41 9.16
N ARG A 61 -5.46 -6.10 9.25
CA ARG A 61 -5.67 -5.37 10.50
C ARG A 61 -7.09 -4.82 10.55
N GLU A 62 -7.63 -4.74 11.76
CA GLU A 62 -8.99 -4.25 12.03
C GLU A 62 -9.25 -2.90 11.36
N GLU A 63 -8.31 -1.96 11.42
CA GLU A 63 -8.47 -0.64 10.81
C GLU A 63 -8.65 -0.70 9.28
N ASN A 64 -8.03 -1.68 8.61
CA ASN A 64 -8.18 -1.85 7.16
C ASN A 64 -9.52 -2.50 6.81
N TYR A 65 -10.06 -3.37 7.67
CA TYR A 65 -11.40 -3.94 7.48
C TYR A 65 -12.47 -2.87 7.69
N ALA A 66 -12.38 -2.09 8.76
CA ALA A 66 -13.30 -0.99 9.06
C ALA A 66 -13.37 0.01 7.90
N TYR A 67 -12.24 0.33 7.27
CA TYR A 67 -12.18 1.21 6.09
C TYR A 67 -13.02 0.73 4.89
N PHE A 68 -13.30 -0.57 4.76
CA PHE A 68 -14.18 -1.10 3.70
C PHE A 68 -15.63 -1.29 4.14
N GLU A 69 -15.92 -1.18 5.43
CA GLU A 69 -17.27 -1.26 5.98
C GLU A 69 -17.95 0.12 6.11
N GLU A 70 -17.17 1.20 6.11
CA GLU A 70 -17.63 2.60 6.02
C GLU A 70 -18.02 3.02 4.59
#